data_AF-A0A5D0QXU1-F1
#
_entry.id   AF-A0A5D0QXU1-F1
#
_cell.length_a   1.000
_cell.length_b   1.000
_cell.length_c   1.000
_cell.angle_alpha   90.00
_cell.angle_beta   90.00
_cell.angle_gamma   90.00
#
_symmetry.space_group_name_H-M   'P 1'
#
loop_
_entity.id
_entity.type
_entity.pdbx_description
1 polymer ?
#
loop_
_entity_poly.entity_id
_entity_poly.type
_entity_poly.pdbx_seq_one_letter_code
_entity_poly.pdbx_strand_id
1 'polypeptide(L)'
;MKIRNKILIYFSTTIIVLLGLSLGAIFIIFSEYREEEFQQKQNTKILQTLSQLTQFEDYSKELAGIMDELTIHDFYDEKMLIFDTQKDLIFSSIDDLSISNYGIILNELSPANRWIETKVGNYDIVGVYIEHDTIGYYAISKAFDESGYSKIYFLGNILIGIFILISLIVIIISLYLCKKNCQTYY
;
A
#
# COMPACT_ATOMS: atom_id res chain seq x y z
N MET A 1 -20.41 -3.39 45.25
CA MET A 1 -19.86 -2.07 44.83
C MET A 1 -20.99 -1.05 44.90
N LYS A 2 -20.77 0.17 45.42
CA LYS A 2 -21.78 1.25 45.40
C LYS A 2 -22.21 1.52 43.94
N ILE A 3 -23.48 1.84 43.69
CA ILE A 3 -24.04 2.06 42.33
C ILE A 3 -23.18 3.01 41.49
N ARG A 4 -22.56 4.01 42.14
CA ARG A 4 -21.66 5.01 41.55
C ARG A 4 -20.36 4.41 40.98
N ASN A 5 -19.78 3.40 41.63
CA ASN A 5 -18.58 2.72 41.12
C ASN A 5 -18.90 1.89 39.87
N LYS A 6 -20.13 1.37 39.79
CA LYS A 6 -20.61 0.62 38.62
C LYS A 6 -20.73 1.53 37.39
N ILE A 7 -21.23 2.76 37.58
CA ILE A 7 -21.32 3.80 36.53
C ILE A 7 -19.94 4.23 36.06
N LEU A 8 -18.99 4.46 36.97
CA LEU A 8 -17.60 4.83 36.62
C LEU A 8 -16.92 3.77 35.78
N ILE A 9 -17.10 2.49 36.11
CA ILE A 9 -16.55 1.37 35.33
C ILE A 9 -17.16 1.32 33.94
N TYR A 10 -18.49 1.38 33.83
CA TYR A 10 -19.16 1.37 32.53
C TYR A 10 -18.71 2.55 31.65
N PHE A 11 -18.58 3.74 32.24
CA PHE A 11 -18.10 4.92 31.52
C PHE A 11 -16.67 4.73 31.00
N SER A 12 -15.74 4.26 31.85
CA SER A 12 -14.36 3.98 31.45
C SER A 12 -14.28 2.91 30.36
N THR A 13 -15.05 1.82 30.48
CA THR A 13 -15.09 0.76 29.47
C THR A 13 -15.60 1.28 28.13
N THR A 14 -16.68 2.07 28.11
CA THR A 14 -17.20 2.66 26.87
C THR A 14 -16.17 3.56 26.19
N ILE A 15 -15.42 4.37 26.94
CA ILE A 15 -14.36 5.22 26.37
C ILE A 15 -13.24 4.36 25.74
N ILE A 16 -12.79 3.32 26.44
CA ILE A 16 -11.71 2.45 25.94
C ILE A 16 -12.17 1.72 24.67
N VAL A 17 -13.41 1.23 24.64
CA VAL A 17 -13.98 0.57 23.44
C VAL A 17 -14.06 1.56 22.28
N LEU A 18 -14.61 2.75 22.52
CA LEU A 18 -14.73 3.77 21.47
C LEU A 18 -13.36 4.18 20.94
N LEU A 19 -12.37 4.37 21.82
CA LEU A 19 -10.99 4.65 21.43
C LEU A 19 -10.41 3.54 20.56
N GLY A 20 -10.59 2.27 20.96
CA GLY A 20 -10.12 1.12 20.19
C GLY A 20 -10.74 1.07 18.79
N LEU A 21 -12.05 1.34 18.68
CA LEU A 21 -12.73 1.42 17.38
C LEU A 21 -12.20 2.57 16.52
N SER A 22 -11.99 3.76 17.10
CA SER A 22 -11.45 4.91 16.37
C SER A 22 -10.03 4.65 15.86
N LEU A 23 -9.14 4.11 16.71
CA LEU A 23 -7.77 3.79 16.31
C LEU A 23 -7.73 2.64 15.28
N GLY A 24 -8.62 1.65 15.42
CA GLY A 24 -8.77 0.59 14.43
C GLY A 24 -9.23 1.12 13.07
N ALA A 25 -10.20 2.04 13.05
CA ALA A 25 -10.64 2.69 11.81
C ALA A 25 -9.49 3.48 11.16
N ILE A 26 -8.70 4.23 11.94
CA ILE A 26 -7.51 4.94 11.43
C ILE A 26 -6.54 3.95 10.77
N PHE A 27 -6.25 2.82 11.42
CA PHE A 27 -5.34 1.82 10.86
C PHE A 27 -5.85 1.27 9.51
N ILE A 28 -7.14 0.96 9.41
CA ILE A 28 -7.75 0.45 8.16
C ILE A 28 -7.63 1.48 7.04
N ILE A 29 -8.06 2.72 7.30
CA ILE A 29 -8.03 3.80 6.30
C ILE A 29 -6.61 4.05 5.80
N PHE A 30 -5.61 4.06 6.69
CA PHE A 30 -4.21 4.24 6.29
C PHE A 30 -3.67 3.05 5.49
N SER A 31 -4.10 1.82 5.81
CA SER A 31 -3.70 0.63 5.06
C SER A 31 -4.24 0.66 3.63
N GLU A 32 -5.49 1.09 3.44
CA GLU A 32 -6.12 1.29 2.12
C GLU A 32 -5.42 2.43 1.36
N TYR A 33 -5.23 3.58 1.99
CA TYR A 33 -4.54 4.72 1.39
C TYR A 33 -3.13 4.36 0.89
N ARG A 34 -2.38 3.57 1.68
CA ARG A 34 -1.05 3.08 1.28
C ARG A 34 -1.10 2.23 0.02
N GLU A 35 -2.10 1.37 -0.13
CA GLU A 35 -2.27 0.52 -1.31
C GLU A 35 -2.55 1.36 -2.56
N GLU A 36 -3.48 2.31 -2.47
CA GLU A 36 -3.78 3.25 -3.56
C GLU A 36 -2.54 4.09 -3.96
N GLU A 37 -1.82 4.61 -2.96
CA GLU A 37 -0.58 5.39 -3.20
C GLU A 37 0.47 4.55 -3.94
N PHE A 38 0.64 3.27 -3.56
CA PHE A 38 1.59 2.38 -4.20
C PHE A 38 1.20 2.05 -5.65
N GLN A 39 -0.08 1.79 -5.91
CA GLN A 39 -0.59 1.54 -7.25
C GLN A 39 -0.37 2.74 -8.18
N GLN A 40 -0.64 3.96 -7.71
CA GLN A 40 -0.39 5.20 -8.46
C GLN A 40 1.10 5.41 -8.73
N LYS A 41 1.96 5.08 -7.76
CA LYS A 41 3.42 5.10 -7.93
C LYS A 41 3.87 4.14 -9.03
N GLN A 42 3.33 2.93 -9.08
CA GLN A 42 3.62 1.96 -10.15
C GLN A 42 3.19 2.50 -11.53
N ASN A 43 1.99 3.09 -11.63
CA ASN A 43 1.53 3.71 -12.88
C ASN A 43 2.45 4.83 -13.36
N THR A 44 2.85 5.71 -12.44
CA THR A 44 3.75 6.84 -12.74
C THR A 44 5.09 6.35 -13.25
N LYS A 45 5.64 5.28 -12.63
CA LYS A 45 6.87 4.63 -13.08
C LYS A 45 6.72 4.07 -14.50
N ILE A 46 5.64 3.32 -14.77
CA ILE A 46 5.36 2.77 -16.11
C ILE A 46 5.37 3.89 -17.15
N LEU A 47 4.66 5.00 -16.90
CA LEU A 47 4.61 6.14 -17.82
C LEU A 47 5.98 6.77 -18.05
N GLN A 48 6.80 6.89 -17.00
CA GLN A 48 8.17 7.41 -17.11
C GLN A 48 9.05 6.48 -17.94
N THR A 49 9.00 5.17 -17.69
CA THR A 49 9.75 4.17 -18.45
C THR A 49 9.31 4.16 -19.90
N LEU A 50 8.00 4.21 -20.18
CA LEU A 50 7.48 4.27 -21.54
C LEU A 50 7.95 5.53 -22.27
N SER A 51 7.85 6.70 -21.62
CA SER A 51 8.30 7.97 -22.21
C SER A 51 9.79 7.95 -22.53
N GLN A 52 10.61 7.34 -21.67
CA GLN A 52 12.03 7.12 -21.94
C GLN A 52 12.21 6.19 -23.14
N LEU A 53 11.53 5.04 -23.17
CA LEU A 53 11.62 4.10 -24.29
C LEU A 53 11.27 4.75 -25.64
N THR A 54 10.18 5.52 -25.71
CA THR A 54 9.73 6.19 -26.94
C THR A 54 10.63 7.36 -27.33
N GLN A 55 11.22 8.08 -26.36
CA GLN A 55 12.18 9.15 -26.64
C GLN A 55 13.46 8.61 -27.29
N PHE A 56 13.81 7.35 -27.00
CA PHE A 56 14.98 6.68 -27.55
C PHE A 56 14.67 5.75 -28.73
N GLU A 57 13.40 5.54 -29.09
CA GLU A 57 13.00 4.70 -30.25
C GLU A 57 13.47 5.24 -31.61
N ASP A 58 13.79 6.54 -31.72
CA ASP A 58 14.50 7.10 -32.88
C ASP A 58 15.90 6.47 -33.07
N TYR A 59 16.42 5.76 -32.06
CA TYR A 59 17.67 5.00 -32.07
C TYR A 59 17.37 3.52 -31.75
N SER A 60 17.02 2.77 -32.80
CA SER A 60 16.83 1.32 -32.90
C SER A 60 17.44 0.42 -31.80
N LYS A 61 16.67 -0.59 -31.33
CA LYS A 61 16.96 -1.95 -30.77
C LYS A 61 18.17 -2.22 -29.85
N GLU A 62 19.26 -1.47 -29.96
CA GLU A 62 20.48 -1.54 -29.17
C GLU A 62 20.32 -0.82 -27.81
N LEU A 63 19.33 0.07 -27.69
CA LEU A 63 19.08 0.88 -26.49
C LEU A 63 18.35 0.17 -25.35
N ALA A 64 17.59 -0.91 -25.61
CA ALA A 64 17.04 -1.74 -24.54
C ALA A 64 18.16 -2.25 -23.61
N GLY A 65 19.30 -2.65 -24.19
CA GLY A 65 20.49 -3.08 -23.43
C GLY A 65 21.31 -1.94 -22.81
N ILE A 66 21.08 -0.67 -23.18
CA ILE A 66 21.78 0.50 -22.61
C ILE A 66 20.97 1.12 -21.47
N MET A 67 19.63 1.09 -21.53
CA MET A 67 18.78 1.44 -20.38
C MET A 67 18.93 0.44 -19.23
N ASP A 68 19.30 -0.80 -19.52
CA ASP A 68 19.67 -1.82 -18.53
C ASP A 68 20.81 -1.36 -17.61
N GLU A 69 21.77 -0.56 -18.08
CA GLU A 69 22.92 -0.10 -17.26
C GLU A 69 22.60 1.09 -16.35
N LEU A 70 21.66 1.95 -16.73
CA LEU A 70 21.35 3.18 -15.99
C LEU A 70 20.37 2.97 -14.84
N THR A 71 19.64 1.85 -14.84
CA THR A 71 18.56 1.58 -13.86
C THR A 71 18.97 0.58 -12.77
N ILE A 72 20.26 0.20 -12.68
CA ILE A 72 20.80 -0.92 -11.89
C ILE A 72 20.62 -0.79 -10.36
N HIS A 73 20.36 0.40 -9.80
CA HIS A 73 20.53 0.58 -8.35
C HIS A 73 19.29 0.47 -7.45
N ASP A 74 18.06 0.44 -7.99
CA ASP A 74 16.85 0.58 -7.16
C ASP A 74 15.89 -0.64 -7.11
N PHE A 75 16.18 -1.74 -7.81
CA PHE A 75 15.20 -2.81 -8.08
C PHE A 75 15.59 -4.18 -7.52
N TYR A 76 15.60 -4.32 -6.19
CA TYR A 76 15.35 -5.63 -5.59
C TYR A 76 13.84 -5.74 -5.34
N ASP A 77 13.19 -6.81 -5.78
CA ASP A 77 11.76 -7.13 -5.61
C ASP A 77 10.77 -6.39 -6.54
N GLU A 78 11.16 -6.06 -7.78
CA GLU A 78 10.28 -5.44 -8.79
C GLU A 78 10.53 -5.96 -10.21
N LYS A 79 9.47 -6.45 -10.87
CA LYS A 79 9.47 -6.88 -12.28
C LYS A 79 8.53 -6.02 -13.11
N MET A 80 9.04 -5.45 -14.19
CA MET A 80 8.23 -4.74 -15.19
C MET A 80 8.39 -5.39 -16.56
N LEU A 81 7.26 -5.58 -17.24
CA LEU A 81 7.18 -6.08 -18.61
C LEU A 81 6.38 -5.07 -19.44
N ILE A 82 6.88 -4.68 -20.60
CA ILE A 82 6.15 -3.81 -21.55
C ILE A 82 6.03 -4.53 -22.89
N PHE A 83 4.85 -4.44 -23.47
CA PHE A 83 4.46 -5.08 -24.71
C PHE A 83 3.94 -4.04 -25.71
N ASP A 84 4.14 -4.32 -26.99
CA ASP A 84 3.61 -3.51 -28.07
C ASP A 84 2.11 -3.77 -28.34
N THR A 85 1.56 -3.12 -29.36
CA THR A 85 0.16 -3.32 -29.80
C THR A 85 -0.20 -4.76 -30.18
N GLN A 86 0.78 -5.56 -30.61
CA GLN A 86 0.63 -6.97 -30.98
C GLN A 86 0.78 -7.91 -29.78
N LYS A 87 1.06 -7.34 -28.59
CA LYS A 87 1.37 -8.05 -27.34
C LYS A 87 2.70 -8.78 -27.38
N ASP A 88 3.61 -8.35 -28.24
CA ASP A 88 4.99 -8.82 -28.27
C ASP A 88 5.81 -8.07 -27.21
N LEU A 89 6.65 -8.80 -26.47
CA LEU A 89 7.47 -8.25 -25.39
C LEU A 89 8.57 -7.35 -25.97
N ILE A 90 8.55 -6.07 -25.62
CA ILE A 90 9.55 -5.08 -26.07
C ILE A 90 10.50 -4.64 -24.96
N PHE A 91 10.12 -4.83 -23.70
CA PHE A 91 10.96 -4.53 -22.55
C PHE A 91 10.67 -5.46 -21.37
N SER A 92 11.72 -5.84 -20.64
CA SER A 92 11.66 -6.58 -19.39
C SER A 92 12.73 -6.04 -18.46
N SER A 93 12.39 -5.72 -17.21
CA SER A 93 13.41 -5.40 -16.19
C SER A 93 14.29 -6.62 -15.87
N ILE A 94 15.47 -6.38 -15.32
CA ILE A 94 16.52 -7.40 -15.08
C ILE A 94 16.15 -8.38 -13.95
N ASP A 95 15.32 -7.96 -12.99
CA ASP A 95 14.97 -8.77 -11.82
C ASP A 95 14.41 -10.17 -12.21
N ASP A 96 14.84 -11.22 -11.51
CA ASP A 96 14.44 -12.61 -11.74
C ASP A 96 13.03 -12.91 -11.19
N LEU A 97 12.37 -11.93 -10.56
CA LEU A 97 11.02 -12.06 -10.07
C LEU A 97 10.03 -12.44 -11.20
N SER A 98 9.62 -13.71 -11.21
CA SER A 98 8.66 -14.21 -12.19
C SER A 98 7.24 -13.68 -11.96
N ILE A 99 6.55 -13.37 -13.05
CA ILE A 99 5.11 -13.04 -13.08
C ILE A 99 4.39 -14.21 -13.74
N SER A 100 4.18 -15.33 -13.05
CA SER A 100 3.60 -16.55 -13.66
C SER A 100 2.28 -16.34 -14.41
N ASN A 101 1.51 -15.30 -14.04
CA ASN A 101 0.18 -15.02 -14.57
C ASN A 101 0.13 -13.81 -15.53
N TYR A 102 1.27 -13.29 -16.00
CA TYR A 102 1.28 -12.08 -16.85
C TYR A 102 0.43 -12.25 -18.11
N GLY A 103 0.39 -13.45 -18.70
CA GLY A 103 -0.41 -13.73 -19.90
C GLY A 103 -1.92 -13.59 -19.68
N ILE A 104 -2.43 -13.89 -18.48
CA ILE A 104 -3.86 -13.72 -18.15
C ILE A 104 -4.17 -12.22 -18.09
N ILE A 105 -3.37 -11.46 -17.35
CA ILE A 105 -3.51 -10.01 -17.18
C ILE A 105 -3.40 -9.31 -18.54
N LEU A 106 -2.40 -9.70 -19.35
CA LEU A 106 -2.18 -9.16 -20.69
C LEU A 106 -3.36 -9.43 -21.63
N ASN A 107 -4.02 -10.58 -21.50
CA ASN A 107 -5.19 -10.91 -22.31
C ASN A 107 -6.44 -10.11 -21.91
N GLU A 108 -6.59 -9.80 -20.62
CA GLU A 108 -7.69 -8.98 -20.12
C GLU A 108 -7.51 -7.49 -20.40
N LEU A 109 -6.26 -7.01 -20.53
CA LEU A 109 -5.98 -5.64 -20.91
C LEU A 109 -6.39 -5.37 -22.36
N SER A 110 -7.06 -4.23 -22.55
CA SER A 110 -7.49 -3.74 -23.85
C SER A 110 -7.72 -2.22 -23.80
N PRO A 111 -7.91 -1.54 -24.94
CA PRO A 111 -8.28 -0.12 -24.94
C PRO A 111 -9.57 0.20 -24.16
N ALA A 112 -10.47 -0.79 -24.01
CA ALA A 112 -11.68 -0.70 -23.20
C ALA A 112 -11.47 -1.04 -21.72
N ASN A 113 -10.50 -1.91 -21.42
CA ASN A 113 -10.11 -2.31 -20.06
C ASN A 113 -8.66 -1.91 -19.79
N ARG A 114 -8.47 -0.64 -19.44
CA ARG A 114 -7.14 -0.01 -19.42
C ARG A 114 -6.33 -0.28 -18.17
N TRP A 115 -6.94 -0.84 -17.13
CA TRP A 115 -6.34 -0.89 -15.80
C TRP A 115 -6.82 -2.14 -15.06
N ILE A 116 -5.87 -2.92 -14.57
CA ILE A 116 -6.12 -4.15 -13.80
C ILE A 116 -5.19 -4.16 -12.58
N GLU A 117 -5.77 -4.48 -11.43
CA GLU A 117 -5.04 -4.64 -10.17
C GLU A 117 -5.25 -6.04 -9.65
N THR A 118 -4.16 -6.70 -9.26
CA THR A 118 -4.22 -7.98 -8.57
C THR A 118 -3.07 -8.12 -7.59
N LYS A 119 -3.19 -9.07 -6.66
CA LYS A 119 -2.17 -9.36 -5.65
C LYS A 119 -1.78 -10.83 -5.70
N VAL A 120 -0.48 -11.08 -5.61
CA VAL A 120 0.06 -12.45 -5.47
C VAL A 120 1.00 -12.47 -4.27
N GLY A 121 0.53 -13.07 -3.18
CA GLY A 121 1.23 -13.04 -1.90
C GLY A 121 1.31 -11.60 -1.37
N ASN A 122 2.53 -11.11 -1.15
CA ASN A 122 2.77 -9.75 -0.68
C ASN A 122 3.06 -8.74 -1.81
N TYR A 123 3.05 -9.19 -3.07
CA TYR A 123 3.36 -8.36 -4.23
C TYR A 123 2.08 -7.82 -4.86
N ASP A 124 2.11 -6.54 -5.20
CA ASP A 124 1.07 -5.90 -6.00
C ASP A 124 1.43 -6.01 -7.48
N ILE A 125 0.45 -6.45 -8.28
CA ILE A 125 0.57 -6.54 -9.73
C ILE A 125 -0.41 -5.55 -10.34
N VAL A 126 0.12 -4.65 -11.17
CA VAL A 126 -0.64 -3.63 -11.88
C VAL A 126 -0.43 -3.83 -13.37
N GLY A 127 -1.53 -4.00 -14.10
CA GLY A 127 -1.57 -4.03 -15.55
C GLY A 127 -2.19 -2.74 -16.08
N VAL A 128 -1.53 -2.11 -17.06
CA VAL A 128 -1.99 -0.84 -17.64
C VAL A 128 -1.91 -0.90 -19.16
N TYR A 129 -2.93 -0.37 -19.84
CA TYR A 129 -2.87 0.01 -21.24
C TYR A 129 -2.73 1.52 -21.36
N ILE A 130 -1.72 1.97 -22.11
CA ILE A 130 -1.38 3.37 -22.29
C ILE A 130 -1.28 3.65 -23.78
N GLU A 131 -1.79 4.80 -24.22
CA GLU A 131 -1.58 5.31 -25.57
C GLU A 131 -0.54 6.43 -25.51
N HIS A 132 0.55 6.26 -26.24
CA HIS A 132 1.59 7.29 -26.43
C HIS A 132 1.74 7.58 -27.92
N ASP A 133 1.59 8.83 -28.32
CA ASP A 133 1.66 9.26 -29.73
C ASP A 133 0.81 8.42 -30.70
N THR A 134 -0.42 8.07 -30.29
CA THR A 134 -1.38 7.22 -31.03
C THR A 134 -1.01 5.74 -31.17
N ILE A 135 0.08 5.31 -30.54
CA ILE A 135 0.51 3.91 -30.44
C ILE A 135 0.14 3.38 -29.06
N GLY A 136 -0.51 2.23 -29.01
CA GLY A 136 -0.92 1.56 -27.78
C GLY A 136 0.17 0.65 -27.22
N TYR A 137 0.37 0.69 -25.91
CA TYR A 137 1.31 -0.16 -25.18
C TYR A 137 0.61 -0.82 -24.01
N TYR A 138 1.04 -2.04 -23.69
CA TYR A 138 0.60 -2.76 -22.49
C TYR A 138 1.78 -2.90 -21.54
N ALA A 139 1.59 -2.55 -20.28
CA ALA A 139 2.61 -2.68 -19.26
C ALA A 139 2.06 -3.50 -18.09
N ILE A 140 2.90 -4.36 -17.55
CA ILE A 140 2.61 -5.15 -16.35
C ILE A 140 3.77 -4.95 -15.39
N SER A 141 3.47 -4.45 -14.21
CA SER A 141 4.43 -4.26 -13.12
C SER A 141 4.03 -5.13 -11.93
N LYS A 142 5.00 -5.84 -11.35
CA LYS A 142 4.87 -6.58 -10.09
C LYS A 142 5.93 -6.04 -9.14
N ALA A 143 5.53 -5.48 -8.01
CA ALA A 143 6.46 -4.88 -7.06
C ALA A 143 6.06 -5.17 -5.61
N PHE A 144 7.05 -5.22 -4.71
CA PHE A 144 6.83 -5.27 -3.27
C PHE A 144 6.95 -3.88 -2.64
N ASP A 145 5.91 -3.43 -1.93
CA ASP A 145 5.92 -2.13 -1.24
C ASP A 145 6.58 -2.19 0.14
N GLU A 146 7.89 -2.47 0.19
CA GLU A 146 8.62 -2.53 1.46
C GLU A 146 8.44 -1.25 2.29
N SER A 147 8.51 -0.10 1.61
CA SER A 147 8.41 1.22 2.25
C SER A 147 7.03 1.46 2.87
N GLY A 148 5.94 1.12 2.19
CA GLY A 148 4.58 1.28 2.70
C GLY A 148 4.24 0.28 3.79
N TYR A 149 4.70 -0.98 3.69
CA TYR A 149 4.56 -1.95 4.77
C TYR A 149 5.28 -1.50 6.05
N SER A 150 6.49 -0.94 5.91
CA SER A 150 7.24 -0.37 7.03
C SER A 150 6.50 0.80 7.69
N LYS A 151 5.91 1.72 6.88
CA LYS A 151 5.10 2.84 7.39
C LYS A 151 3.87 2.36 8.17
N ILE A 152 3.13 1.37 7.65
CA ILE A 152 1.95 0.82 8.32
C ILE A 152 2.32 0.09 9.61
N TYR A 153 3.43 -0.66 9.61
CA TYR A 153 3.94 -1.30 10.82
C TYR A 153 4.30 -0.28 11.90
N PHE A 154 5.01 0.79 11.54
CA PHE A 154 5.34 1.88 12.44
C PHE A 154 4.08 2.58 12.98
N LEU A 155 3.10 2.88 12.12
CA LEU A 155 1.82 3.45 12.51
C LEU A 155 1.07 2.54 13.51
N GLY A 156 0.99 1.24 13.23
CA GLY A 156 0.37 0.26 14.11
C GLY A 156 0.98 0.28 15.52
N ASN A 157 2.30 0.32 15.62
CA ASN A 157 2.99 0.41 16.91
C ASN A 157 2.66 1.70 17.67
N ILE A 158 2.57 2.83 16.97
CA ILE A 158 2.15 4.11 17.57
C ILE A 158 0.71 4.01 18.09
N LEU A 159 -0.21 3.50 17.28
CA LEU A 159 -1.62 3.38 17.66
C LEU A 159 -1.80 2.47 18.89
N ILE A 160 -1.08 1.35 18.94
CA ILE A 160 -1.06 0.45 20.11
C ILE A 160 -0.50 1.18 21.34
N GLY A 161 0.60 1.91 21.20
CA GLY A 161 1.18 2.71 22.28
C GLY A 161 0.21 3.75 22.83
N ILE A 162 -0.47 4.49 21.95
CA ILE A 162 -1.51 5.46 22.30
C ILE A 162 -2.69 4.78 23.00
N PHE A 163 -3.16 3.65 22.48
CA PHE A 163 -4.25 2.89 23.07
C PHE A 163 -3.95 2.47 24.51
N ILE A 164 -2.76 1.91 24.74
CA ILE A 164 -2.31 1.47 26.07
C ILE A 164 -2.19 2.67 27.01
N LEU A 165 -1.52 3.74 26.57
CA LEU A 165 -1.29 4.93 27.39
C LEU A 165 -2.60 5.60 27.83
N ILE A 166 -3.52 5.83 26.90
CA ILE A 166 -4.82 6.44 27.20
C ILE A 166 -5.66 5.51 28.07
N SER A 167 -5.68 4.20 27.78
CA SER A 167 -6.41 3.22 28.59
C SER A 167 -5.92 3.19 30.03
N LEU A 168 -4.60 3.23 30.25
CA LEU A 168 -4.01 3.30 31.59
C LEU A 168 -4.43 4.59 32.32
N ILE A 169 -4.39 5.74 31.64
CA ILE A 169 -4.81 7.01 32.22
C ILE A 169 -6.30 6.96 32.63
N VAL A 170 -7.16 6.44 31.75
CA VAL A 170 -8.61 6.30 32.02
C VAL A 170 -8.85 5.40 33.23
N ILE A 171 -8.13 4.28 33.33
CA ILE A 171 -8.24 3.35 34.46
C ILE A 171 -7.75 4.02 35.75
N ILE A 172 -6.59 4.69 35.73
CA ILE A 172 -6.03 5.38 36.91
C ILE A 172 -7.00 6.46 37.41
N ILE A 173 -7.56 7.27 36.51
CA ILE A 173 -8.55 8.30 36.87
C ILE A 173 -9.80 7.66 37.47
N SER A 174 -10.30 6.58 36.86
CA SER A 174 -11.48 5.86 37.34
C SER A 174 -11.26 5.31 38.76
N LEU A 175 -10.08 4.72 39.02
CA LEU A 175 -9.68 4.22 40.34
C LEU A 175 -9.52 5.35 41.37
N TYR A 176 -8.90 6.47 40.98
CA TYR A 176 -8.73 7.64 41.86
C TYR A 176 -10.08 8.22 42.29
N LEU A 177 -11.01 8.42 41.34
CA LEU A 177 -12.36 8.90 41.62
C LEU A 177 -13.14 7.91 42.49
N CYS A 178 -12.98 6.61 42.25
CA CYS A 178 -13.57 5.56 43.09
C CYS A 178 -13.05 5.63 44.53
N LYS A 179 -11.74 5.83 44.74
CA LYS A 179 -11.10 5.92 46.08
C LYS A 179 -11.53 7.20 46.82
N LYS A 180 -11.46 8.36 46.16
CA LYS A 180 -11.84 9.66 46.74
C LYS A 180 -13.29 9.66 47.23
N ASN A 181 -14.20 9.13 46.43
CA ASN A 181 -15.63 9.06 46.76
C ASN A 181 -15.97 8.01 47.84
N CYS A 182 -15.03 7.12 48.18
CA CYS A 182 -15.19 6.17 49.27
C CYS A 182 -14.80 6.77 50.64
N GLN A 183 -13.87 7.73 50.67
CA GLN A 183 -13.40 8.39 51.91
C GLN A 183 -14.33 9.48 52.45
N THR A 184 -15.21 10.07 51.63
CA THR A 184 -16.10 11.18 52.04
C THR A 184 -17.32 10.74 52.88
N TYR A 185 -17.37 9.49 53.35
CA TYR A 185 -18.53 8.93 54.08
C TYR A 185 -18.16 8.33 55.45
N TYR A 186 -17.02 8.72 56.03
CA TYR A 186 -16.68 8.45 57.43
C TYR A 186 -16.53 9.76 58.18
#